data_AF-A0A4S8KJA0-F1
#
_entry.id   AF-A0A4S8KJA0-F1
#
_cell.length_a   1.000
_cell.length_b   1.000
_cell.length_c   1.000
_cell.angle_alpha   90.00
_cell.angle_beta   90.00
_cell.angle_gamma   90.00
#
_symmetry.space_group_name_H-M   'P 1'
#
loop_
_entity.id
_entity.type
_entity.pdbx_description
1 polymer ?
#
loop_
_entity_poly.entity_id
_entity_poly.type
_entity_poly.pdbx_seq_one_letter_code
_entity_poly.pdbx_strand_id
1 'polypeptide(L)'
;RMNARSIKIRLRERLRARKFEFDRLERSYRKQQSEQRLDNHTREAIQRREPGIANLATKYNKLCDEMAELIRRRKAPRSAVVPKKIERTTLFDLDVDEEIWQDVSLRDDDEDPPLWLCNENVRKGIRAMLELERCDEEMTRLRMQRRALQEWFIDEWNVINKACDHTGE
;
A
#
# COMPACT_ATOMS: atom_id res chain seq x y z
N ARG A 1 -24.43 4.91 -10.29
CA ARG A 1 -23.37 4.95 -9.24
C ARG A 1 -22.99 3.53 -8.77
N MET A 2 -23.96 2.66 -8.45
CA MET A 2 -23.70 1.26 -8.02
C MET A 2 -22.71 0.45 -8.89
N ASN A 3 -22.79 0.52 -10.22
CA ASN A 3 -21.90 -0.24 -11.11
C ASN A 3 -20.42 0.21 -10.99
N ALA A 4 -20.16 1.53 -10.94
CA ALA A 4 -18.80 2.04 -10.74
C ALA A 4 -18.23 1.64 -9.36
N ARG A 5 -19.07 1.66 -8.33
CA ARG A 5 -18.69 1.24 -6.97
C ARG A 5 -18.33 -0.24 -6.90
N SER A 6 -19.14 -1.12 -7.49
CA SER A 6 -18.85 -2.56 -7.49
C SER A 6 -17.56 -2.90 -8.25
N ILE A 7 -17.29 -2.24 -9.37
CA ILE A 7 -16.01 -2.39 -10.09
C ILE A 7 -14.85 -1.88 -9.24
N LYS A 8 -14.99 -0.74 -8.56
CA LYS A 8 -13.95 -0.20 -7.66
C LYS A 8 -13.67 -1.12 -6.48
N ILE A 9 -14.69 -1.73 -5.87
CA ILE A 9 -14.52 -2.75 -4.81
C ILE A 9 -13.73 -3.94 -5.34
N ARG A 10 -14.16 -4.53 -6.46
CA ARG A 10 -13.49 -5.68 -7.07
C ARG A 10 -12.04 -5.39 -7.46
N LEU A 11 -11.78 -4.18 -7.95
CA LEU A 11 -10.43 -3.74 -8.28
C LEU A 11 -9.55 -3.68 -7.04
N ARG A 12 -10.03 -3.08 -5.94
CA ARG A 12 -9.33 -3.04 -4.65
C ARG A 12 -9.00 -4.44 -4.11
N GLU A 13 -9.97 -5.36 -4.16
CA GLU A 13 -9.76 -6.74 -3.72
C GLU A 13 -8.64 -7.42 -4.50
N ARG A 14 -8.62 -7.27 -5.83
CA ARG A 14 -7.58 -7.88 -6.67
C ARG A 14 -6.21 -7.25 -6.47
N LEU A 15 -6.14 -5.94 -6.25
CA LEU A 15 -4.89 -5.25 -5.96
C LEU A 15 -4.33 -5.68 -4.60
N ARG A 16 -5.19 -5.80 -3.60
CA ARG A 16 -4.82 -6.32 -2.28
C ARG A 16 -4.34 -7.77 -2.35
N ALA A 17 -5.07 -8.63 -3.05
CA ALA A 17 -4.67 -10.02 -3.25
C ALA A 17 -3.30 -10.13 -3.93
N ARG A 18 -3.08 -9.38 -5.02
CA ARG A 18 -1.79 -9.28 -5.70
C ARG A 18 -0.67 -8.86 -4.74
N LYS A 19 -0.90 -7.80 -3.94
CA LYS A 19 0.10 -7.29 -2.98
C LYS A 19 0.51 -8.37 -1.97
N PHE A 20 -0.47 -9.06 -1.37
CA PHE A 20 -0.18 -10.16 -0.45
C PHE A 20 0.49 -11.36 -1.12
N GLU A 21 0.14 -11.68 -2.36
CA GLU A 21 0.81 -12.74 -3.14
C GLU A 21 2.29 -12.40 -3.37
N PHE A 22 2.61 -11.15 -3.74
CA PHE A 22 3.98 -10.68 -3.88
C PHE A 22 4.74 -10.63 -2.55
N ASP A 23 4.14 -10.13 -1.48
CA ASP A 23 4.78 -10.08 -0.15
C ASP A 23 5.12 -11.49 0.34
N ARG A 24 4.23 -12.46 0.09
CA ARG A 24 4.46 -13.86 0.44
C ARG A 24 5.64 -14.45 -0.36
N LEU A 25 5.71 -14.14 -1.65
CA LEU A 25 6.83 -14.54 -2.52
C LEU A 25 8.16 -13.90 -2.10
N GLU A 26 8.15 -12.63 -1.70
CA GLU A 26 9.36 -11.96 -1.23
C GLU A 26 9.88 -12.57 0.08
N ARG A 27 8.98 -12.94 0.98
CA ARG A 27 9.33 -13.60 2.25
C ARG A 27 9.83 -15.04 2.06
N SER A 28 9.35 -15.80 1.07
CA SER A 28 9.90 -17.14 0.77
C SER A 28 11.32 -17.05 0.25
N TYR A 29 11.59 -16.10 -0.64
CA TYR A 29 12.92 -15.85 -1.21
C TYR A 29 13.99 -15.58 -0.13
N ARG A 30 13.62 -14.87 0.95
CA ARG A 30 14.53 -14.59 2.08
C ARG A 30 14.82 -15.81 2.97
N LYS A 31 14.03 -16.89 2.88
CA LYS A 31 14.14 -18.07 3.75
C LYS A 31 14.88 -19.26 3.12
N GLN A 32 14.95 -19.39 1.79
CA GLN A 32 15.61 -20.52 1.14
C GLN A 32 16.16 -20.16 -0.24
N GLN A 33 17.48 -20.24 -0.43
CA GLN A 33 18.10 -20.04 -1.76
C GLN A 33 17.78 -21.17 -2.77
N SER A 34 17.26 -22.32 -2.33
CA SER A 34 17.07 -23.51 -3.19
C SER A 34 15.73 -23.60 -3.93
N GLU A 35 14.75 -22.71 -3.69
CA GLU A 35 13.38 -22.80 -4.24
C GLU A 35 13.11 -21.91 -5.48
N GLN A 36 14.15 -21.43 -6.16
CA GLN A 36 14.03 -20.47 -7.28
C GLN A 36 13.03 -20.86 -8.38
N ARG A 37 12.87 -22.15 -8.69
CA ARG A 37 11.96 -22.60 -9.77
C ARG A 37 10.47 -22.50 -9.40
N LEU A 38 10.11 -22.74 -8.14
CA LEU A 38 8.74 -22.63 -7.64
C LEU A 38 8.32 -21.16 -7.52
N ASP A 39 9.26 -20.31 -7.10
CA ASP A 39 9.07 -18.86 -7.01
C ASP A 39 8.85 -18.23 -8.39
N ASN A 40 9.56 -18.68 -9.42
CA ASN A 40 9.37 -18.18 -10.79
C ASN A 40 7.97 -18.51 -11.33
N HIS A 41 7.49 -19.73 -11.13
CA HIS A 41 6.14 -20.12 -11.56
C HIS A 41 5.05 -19.30 -10.83
N THR A 42 5.24 -19.05 -9.53
CA THR A 42 4.35 -18.19 -8.74
C THR A 42 4.39 -16.75 -9.25
N ARG A 43 5.58 -16.18 -9.51
CA ARG A 43 5.74 -14.83 -10.07
C ARG A 43 5.04 -14.69 -11.42
N GLU A 44 5.24 -15.63 -12.34
CA GLU A 44 4.57 -15.65 -13.64
C GLU A 44 3.05 -15.77 -13.50
N ALA A 45 2.55 -16.57 -12.55
CA ALA A 45 1.13 -16.70 -12.30
C ALA A 45 0.50 -15.39 -11.79
N ILE A 46 1.23 -14.62 -10.98
CA ILE A 46 0.80 -13.29 -10.55
C ILE A 46 0.82 -12.32 -11.74
N GLN A 47 1.90 -12.29 -12.53
CA GLN A 47 2.03 -11.43 -13.72
C GLN A 47 0.91 -11.68 -14.75
N ARG A 48 0.53 -12.94 -14.96
CA ARG A 48 -0.59 -13.32 -15.86
C ARG A 48 -1.93 -12.71 -15.44
N ARG A 49 -2.12 -12.35 -14.17
CA ARG A 49 -3.37 -11.75 -13.66
C ARG A 49 -3.39 -10.23 -13.82
N GLU A 50 -2.24 -9.59 -13.96
CA GLU A 50 -2.11 -8.13 -14.04
C GLU A 50 -2.92 -7.47 -15.16
N PRO A 51 -2.95 -8.01 -16.40
CA PRO A 51 -3.78 -7.45 -17.47
C PRO A 51 -5.26 -7.45 -17.10
N GLY A 52 -5.72 -8.48 -16.38
CA GLY A 52 -7.09 -8.56 -15.89
C GLY A 52 -7.42 -7.48 -14.85
N ILE A 53 -6.44 -7.07 -14.05
CA ILE A 53 -6.57 -5.98 -13.07
C ILE A 53 -6.54 -4.63 -13.79
N ALA A 54 -5.61 -4.42 -14.71
CA ALA A 54 -5.54 -3.21 -15.54
C ALA A 54 -6.81 -2.99 -16.38
N ASN A 55 -7.43 -4.08 -16.85
CA ASN A 55 -8.70 -4.03 -17.56
C ASN A 55 -9.86 -3.58 -16.66
N LEU A 56 -9.87 -3.97 -15.38
CA LEU A 56 -10.87 -3.47 -14.42
C LEU A 56 -10.69 -1.97 -14.17
N ALA A 57 -9.45 -1.49 -14.01
CA ALA A 57 -9.17 -0.07 -13.90
C ALA A 57 -9.62 0.71 -15.16
N THR A 58 -9.40 0.13 -16.34
CA THR A 58 -9.87 0.72 -17.60
C THR A 58 -11.40 0.80 -17.67
N LYS A 59 -12.10 -0.26 -17.25
CA LYS A 59 -13.58 -0.26 -17.18
C LYS A 59 -14.09 0.78 -16.20
N TYR A 60 -13.46 0.91 -15.04
CA TYR A 60 -13.80 1.94 -14.06
C TYR A 60 -13.62 3.34 -14.64
N ASN A 61 -12.47 3.64 -15.25
CA ASN A 61 -12.20 4.95 -15.84
C ASN A 61 -13.17 5.31 -16.97
N LYS A 62 -13.61 4.32 -17.77
CA LYS A 62 -14.67 4.52 -18.78
C LYS A 62 -16.00 4.92 -18.15
N LEU A 63 -16.40 4.29 -17.04
CA LEU A 63 -17.60 4.71 -16.32
C LEU A 63 -17.48 6.13 -15.74
N CYS A 64 -16.29 6.54 -15.28
CA CYS A 64 -16.05 7.92 -14.89
C CYS A 64 -16.23 8.89 -16.07
N ASP A 65 -15.77 8.52 -17.27
CA ASP A 65 -15.97 9.31 -18.49
C ASP A 65 -17.44 9.43 -18.88
N GLU A 66 -18.19 8.32 -18.83
CA GLU A 66 -19.63 8.32 -19.08
C GLU A 66 -20.38 9.20 -18.07
N MET A 67 -19.99 9.16 -16.79
CA MET A 67 -20.55 10.03 -15.76
C MET A 67 -20.25 11.52 -16.04
N ALA A 68 -19.02 11.84 -16.44
CA ALA A 68 -18.63 13.20 -16.80
C ALA A 68 -19.44 13.72 -18.00
N GLU A 69 -19.69 12.87 -18.98
CA GLU A 69 -20.52 13.18 -20.16
C GLU A 69 -21.98 13.46 -19.76
N LEU A 70 -22.56 12.64 -18.88
CA LEU A 70 -23.93 12.84 -18.39
C LEU A 70 -24.10 14.16 -17.62
N ILE A 71 -23.09 14.54 -16.84
CA ILE A 71 -23.06 15.84 -16.14
C ILE A 71 -22.96 16.98 -17.15
N ARG A 72 -22.07 16.88 -18.15
CA ARG A 72 -21.93 17.90 -19.20
C ARG A 72 -23.23 18.11 -19.97
N ARG A 73 -23.97 17.03 -20.24
CA ARG A 73 -25.28 17.05 -20.90
C ARG A 73 -26.45 17.50 -20.00
N ARG A 74 -26.18 17.87 -18.74
CA ARG A 74 -27.19 18.22 -17.72
C ARG A 74 -28.26 17.13 -17.49
N LYS A 75 -27.90 15.86 -17.76
CA LYS A 75 -28.76 14.68 -17.53
C LYS A 75 -28.48 14.01 -16.18
N ALA A 76 -27.54 14.55 -15.41
CA ALA A 76 -27.19 14.07 -14.08
C ALA A 76 -27.88 14.89 -12.97
N PRO A 77 -28.05 14.32 -11.76
CA PRO A 77 -28.55 15.05 -10.59
C PRO A 77 -27.76 16.32 -10.28
N ARG A 78 -28.41 17.32 -9.65
CA ARG A 78 -27.86 18.67 -9.38
C ARG A 78 -26.58 18.70 -8.54
N SER A 79 -26.24 17.62 -7.84
CA SER A 79 -25.04 17.47 -7.00
C SER A 79 -24.11 16.33 -7.48
N ALA A 80 -24.24 15.88 -8.73
CA ALA A 80 -23.43 14.79 -9.24
C ALA A 80 -21.96 15.19 -9.43
N VAL A 81 -21.09 14.59 -8.62
CA VAL A 81 -19.63 14.71 -8.74
C VAL A 81 -19.08 13.48 -9.46
N VAL A 82 -18.18 13.71 -10.43
CA VAL A 82 -17.47 12.63 -11.13
C VAL A 82 -16.42 12.02 -10.19
N PRO A 83 -16.38 10.69 -10.02
CA PRO A 83 -15.29 10.05 -9.30
C PRO A 83 -13.95 10.27 -10.00
N LYS A 84 -12.90 10.50 -9.22
CA LYS A 84 -11.54 10.60 -9.77
C LYS A 84 -11.13 9.28 -10.43
N LYS A 85 -10.46 9.41 -11.57
CA LYS A 85 -9.93 8.28 -12.34
C LYS A 85 -8.74 7.65 -11.63
N ILE A 86 -8.51 6.38 -11.91
CA ILE A 86 -7.38 5.63 -11.40
C ILE A 86 -6.23 5.74 -12.39
N GLU A 87 -5.08 6.18 -11.91
CA GLU A 87 -3.86 6.20 -12.72
C GLU A 87 -3.39 4.77 -13.00
N ARG A 88 -3.17 4.48 -14.29
CA ARG A 88 -2.84 3.12 -14.73
C ARG A 88 -1.35 2.82 -14.66
N THR A 89 -0.53 3.86 -14.75
CA THR A 89 0.93 3.81 -14.68
C THR A 89 1.40 3.36 -13.32
N THR A 90 0.81 3.92 -12.26
CA THR A 90 1.13 3.65 -10.84
C THR A 90 0.16 2.64 -10.21
N LEU A 91 -0.66 1.94 -11.01
CA LEU A 91 -1.73 1.06 -10.52
C LEU A 91 -1.25 -0.04 -9.57
N PHE A 92 0.01 -0.44 -9.69
CA PHE A 92 0.59 -1.50 -8.87
C PHE A 92 1.56 -0.99 -7.81
N ASP A 93 1.93 0.28 -7.87
CA ASP A 93 2.76 0.99 -6.89
C ASP A 93 1.86 1.66 -5.83
N LEU A 94 0.85 0.92 -5.38
CA LEU A 94 -0.20 1.44 -4.53
C LEU A 94 0.29 1.78 -3.14
N ASP A 95 0.17 3.05 -2.81
CA ASP A 95 0.27 3.57 -1.45
C ASP A 95 -1.10 3.65 -0.75
N VAL A 96 -1.08 3.86 0.56
CA VAL A 96 -2.25 4.02 1.43
C VAL A 96 -3.04 5.29 1.08
N ASP A 97 -2.35 6.30 0.54
CA ASP A 97 -2.92 7.61 0.20
C ASP A 97 -3.58 7.65 -1.18
N GLU A 98 -3.57 6.54 -1.92
CA GLU A 98 -4.10 6.49 -3.28
C GLU A 98 -5.63 6.65 -3.34
N GLU A 99 -6.10 7.34 -4.37
CA GLU A 99 -7.50 7.71 -4.56
C GLU A 99 -8.44 6.49 -4.73
N ILE A 100 -7.84 5.33 -5.04
CA ILE A 100 -8.57 4.07 -5.13
C ILE A 100 -9.24 3.68 -3.80
N TRP A 101 -8.74 4.16 -2.66
CA TRP A 101 -9.30 3.84 -1.35
C TRP A 101 -10.50 4.70 -0.96
N GLN A 102 -10.74 5.81 -1.66
CA GLN A 102 -11.80 6.78 -1.34
C GLN A 102 -13.10 6.49 -2.08
N ASP A 103 -14.21 6.29 -1.37
CA ASP A 103 -15.53 6.03 -1.98
C ASP A 103 -16.47 7.24 -1.99
N VAL A 104 -15.98 8.45 -1.65
CA VAL A 104 -16.79 9.65 -1.38
C VAL A 104 -17.78 9.96 -2.50
N SER A 105 -17.33 10.00 -3.74
CA SER A 105 -18.15 10.32 -4.92
C SER A 105 -19.09 9.18 -5.37
N LEU A 106 -19.04 8.03 -4.69
CA LEU A 106 -19.78 6.81 -5.04
C LEU A 106 -20.75 6.37 -3.93
N ARG A 107 -20.85 7.12 -2.84
CA ARG A 107 -21.86 6.92 -1.77
C ARG A 107 -23.19 7.51 -2.20
N ASP A 108 -24.27 6.89 -1.71
CA ASP A 108 -25.65 7.30 -1.97
C ASP A 108 -26.20 8.18 -0.83
N ASP A 109 -25.45 8.34 0.26
CA ASP A 109 -25.84 9.15 1.42
C ASP A 109 -25.61 10.64 1.14
N ASP A 110 -26.62 11.48 1.40
CA ASP A 110 -26.60 12.95 1.22
C ASP A 110 -25.89 13.70 2.38
N GLU A 111 -25.22 12.98 3.29
CA GLU A 111 -24.51 13.59 4.41
C GLU A 111 -23.15 14.12 3.98
N ASP A 112 -22.81 15.34 4.42
CA ASP A 112 -21.53 15.95 4.10
C ASP A 112 -20.38 15.07 4.65
N PRO A 113 -19.42 14.67 3.82
CA PRO A 113 -18.33 13.80 4.27
C PRO A 113 -17.48 14.52 5.32
N PRO A 114 -16.97 13.80 6.32
CA PRO A 114 -16.16 14.40 7.38
C PRO A 114 -14.90 15.07 6.81
N LEU A 115 -14.40 16.11 7.48
CA LEU A 115 -13.31 16.95 6.98
C LEU A 115 -12.01 16.18 6.69
N TRP A 116 -11.68 15.15 7.49
CA TRP A 116 -10.51 14.30 7.24
C TRP A 116 -10.61 13.54 5.91
N LEU A 117 -11.81 13.40 5.35
CA LEU A 117 -12.06 12.67 4.11
C LEU A 117 -12.11 13.62 2.90
N CYS A 118 -12.67 14.83 3.07
CA CYS A 118 -12.94 15.76 1.96
C CYS A 118 -12.02 17.00 1.90
N ASN A 119 -11.31 17.33 2.98
CA ASN A 119 -10.45 18.51 3.06
C ASN A 119 -8.97 18.12 2.96
N GLU A 120 -8.32 18.53 1.86
CA GLU A 120 -6.91 18.23 1.60
C GLU A 120 -5.95 18.76 2.67
N ASN A 121 -6.22 19.95 3.22
CA ASN A 121 -5.36 20.53 4.25
C ASN A 121 -5.46 19.74 5.55
N VAL A 122 -6.66 19.27 5.92
CA VAL A 122 -6.85 18.40 7.09
C VAL A 122 -6.11 17.08 6.90
N ARG A 123 -6.19 16.47 5.71
CA ARG A 123 -5.43 15.25 5.39
C ARG A 123 -3.93 15.43 5.46
N LYS A 124 -3.42 16.53 4.90
CA LYS A 124 -1.99 16.87 4.97
C LYS A 124 -1.55 17.08 6.42
N GLY A 125 -2.35 17.77 7.23
CA GLY A 125 -2.08 17.97 8.65
C GLY A 125 -2.04 16.66 9.45
N ILE A 126 -3.01 15.77 9.24
CA ILE A 126 -3.02 14.44 9.89
C ILE A 126 -1.78 13.63 9.49
N ARG A 127 -1.44 13.59 8.19
CA ARG A 127 -0.24 12.87 7.71
C ARG A 127 1.05 13.42 8.32
N ALA A 128 1.21 14.75 8.33
CA ALA A 128 2.38 15.38 8.93
C ALA A 128 2.51 15.08 10.44
N MET A 129 1.40 15.07 11.17
CA MET A 129 1.39 14.70 12.59
C MET A 129 1.82 13.24 12.79
N LEU A 130 1.23 12.30 12.04
CA LEU A 130 1.57 10.88 12.15
C LEU A 130 3.02 10.60 11.73
N GLU A 131 3.54 11.33 10.74
CA GLU A 131 4.92 11.21 10.31
C GLU A 131 5.89 11.67 11.41
N LEU A 132 5.57 12.77 12.10
CA LEU A 132 6.34 13.23 13.25
C LEU A 132 6.37 12.19 14.38
N GLU A 133 5.20 11.65 14.77
CA GLU A 133 5.12 10.60 15.79
C GLU A 133 5.93 9.35 15.40
N ARG A 134 5.85 8.95 14.13
CA ARG A 134 6.62 7.81 13.60
C ARG A 134 8.13 8.07 13.64
N CYS A 135 8.58 9.30 13.40
CA CYS A 135 9.99 9.67 13.54
C CYS A 135 10.47 9.50 14.99
N ASP A 136 9.66 9.87 15.98
CA ASP A 136 9.99 9.71 17.40
C ASP A 136 10.05 8.23 17.82
N GLU A 137 9.10 7.42 17.34
CA GLU A 137 9.11 5.98 17.52
C GLU A 137 10.37 5.33 16.92
N GLU A 138 10.71 5.69 15.68
CA GLU A 138 11.88 5.15 14.99
C GLU A 138 13.17 5.58 15.69
N MET A 139 13.27 6.83 16.14
CA MET A 139 14.44 7.29 16.91
C MET A 139 14.59 6.51 18.22
N THR A 140 13.48 6.21 18.89
CA THR A 140 13.49 5.38 20.11
C THR A 140 13.96 3.95 19.79
N ARG A 141 13.45 3.35 18.72
CA ARG A 141 13.85 2.02 18.25
C ARG A 141 15.34 1.97 17.89
N LEU A 142 15.85 2.96 17.15
CA LEU A 142 17.26 3.04 16.77
C LEU A 142 18.18 3.17 17.99
N ARG A 143 17.78 3.94 19.01
CA ARG A 143 18.53 4.03 20.27
C ARG A 143 18.61 2.67 20.97
N MET A 144 17.50 1.92 21.02
CA MET A 144 17.47 0.58 21.60
C MET A 144 18.35 -0.40 20.82
N GLN A 145 18.25 -0.40 19.49
CA GLN A 145 19.06 -1.28 18.63
C GLN A 145 20.56 -0.97 18.74
N ARG A 146 20.93 0.32 18.75
CA ARG A 146 22.32 0.74 18.96
C ARG A 146 22.86 0.19 20.28
N ARG A 147 22.09 0.34 21.37
CA ARG A 147 22.49 -0.16 22.68
C ARG A 147 22.67 -1.68 22.67
N ALA A 148 21.71 -2.42 22.12
CA ALA A 148 21.78 -3.87 22.03
C ALA A 148 23.01 -4.35 21.23
N LEU A 149 23.34 -3.68 20.12
CA LEU A 149 24.53 -3.99 19.32
C LEU A 149 25.83 -3.75 20.08
N GLN A 150 25.90 -2.66 20.85
CA GLN A 150 27.09 -2.34 21.66
C GLN A 150 27.27 -3.33 22.81
N GLU A 151 26.20 -3.67 23.53
CA GLU A 151 26.22 -4.67 24.60
C GLU A 151 26.63 -6.04 24.04
N TRP A 152 26.02 -6.47 22.94
CA TRP A 152 26.39 -7.72 22.26
C TRP A 152 27.87 -7.76 21.84
N PHE A 153 28.39 -6.68 21.25
CA PHE A 153 29.80 -6.62 20.83
C PHE A 153 30.76 -6.73 22.02
N ILE A 154 30.46 -6.07 23.13
CA ILE A 154 31.28 -6.13 24.35
C ILE A 154 31.29 -7.55 24.90
N ASP A 155 30.12 -8.20 24.96
CA ASP A 155 30.01 -9.58 25.44
C ASP A 155 30.83 -10.54 24.56
N GLU A 156 30.72 -10.42 23.23
CA GLU A 156 31.47 -11.25 22.30
C GLU A 156 32.98 -11.01 22.40
N TRP A 157 33.40 -9.74 22.50
CA TRP A 157 34.80 -9.37 22.68
C TRP A 157 35.38 -9.97 23.98
N ASN A 158 34.62 -9.93 25.06
CA ASN A 158 35.03 -10.52 26.34
C ASN A 158 35.16 -12.04 26.25
N VAL A 159 34.29 -12.72 25.51
CA VAL A 159 34.39 -14.17 25.28
C VAL A 159 35.66 -14.51 24.49
N ILE A 160 35.95 -13.76 23.43
CA ILE A 160 37.16 -13.95 22.61
C ILE A 160 38.43 -13.74 23.44
N ASN A 161 38.53 -12.65 24.22
CA ASN A 161 39.70 -12.39 25.05
C ASN A 161 39.95 -13.52 26.04
N LYS A 162 38.90 -14.00 26.73
CA LYS A 162 39.02 -15.15 27.64
C LYS A 162 39.54 -16.38 26.90
N ALA A 163 39.03 -16.68 25.71
CA ALA A 163 39.50 -17.82 24.93
C ALA A 163 40.98 -17.69 24.53
N CYS A 164 41.44 -16.49 24.15
CA CYS A 164 42.85 -16.21 23.88
C CYS A 164 43.73 -16.39 25.11
N ASP A 165 43.31 -15.89 26.27
CA ASP A 165 44.06 -16.02 27.51
C ASP A 165 44.21 -17.50 27.93
N HIS A 166 43.18 -18.33 27.75
CA HIS A 166 43.22 -19.77 28.07
C HIS A 166 44.03 -20.62 27.08
N THR A 167 44.38 -20.08 25.91
CA THR A 167 45.19 -20.78 24.89
C THR A 167 46.66 -20.38 24.91
N GLY A 168 47.02 -19.39 25.74
CA GLY A 168 48.38 -18.91 25.95
C GLY A 168 49.10 -19.50 27.18
N GLU A 169 48.41 -20.29 28.02
CA GLU A 169 48.99 -21.14 29.08
C GLU A 169 49.24 -22.57 28.57
#